data_AF-A0A520QGQ4-F1
#
_entry.id   AF-A0A520QGQ4-F1
#
_cell.length_a   1.000
_cell.length_b   1.000
_cell.length_c   1.000
_cell.angle_alpha   90.00
_cell.angle_beta   90.00
_cell.angle_gamma   90.00
#
_symmetry.space_group_name_H-M   'P 1'
#
loop_
_entity.id
_entity.type
_entity.pdbx_description
1 polymer ?
#
loop_
_entity_poly.entity_id
_entity_poly.type
_entity_poly.pdbx_seq_one_letter_code
_entity_poly.pdbx_strand_id
1 'polypeptide(L)'
;MRRCLASMLALATLAACDGGGHFVSTRLQTTYRHRFQFVSARVELVRVGADEPERTRDVTFPADAATDVELLTGRTLADFEGVPTGTYDVRVTLLDALGRAVDSGSTRVPIDANRSVLVGVSEACGLLSCPTGSDPPDATACSFGRCVAPSCFEDEDGCVEPECASDAECEGTSACTVGRCVGELCVAVPEDSLCPADAFCAGTEGCVTRPVEPTMDAGPADSDAGPLDSGVDSGTCTPSGCEDGDLCTAHACVDGACVTSPLCGGGDYCVAGACHPEPTFALQTSGAPGCIDLGVPHVSPDFAYRRVITGRAGRTAVQTNQQVSCAGDPPQDDPMVFPLGPSGRWEDTLETGAVTDCDFGLYGRWASYATVSGRRSNTVETVYFNSRCASVDTCTRARTYCPPCRGCSATEYCYASSRCAPSPTIRIDTASGPGCVDLGVPHSSPPAIVVRINGRPNATSTQVNERVSCGEPASDAEVRMLDGSGAVVDPLGPTGALSCDASGIYGRWLIRARVDGQLSAPAEVVYYNSGCTGIATCAAGRTACVP
;
A
#
# COMPACT_ATOMS: atom_id res chain seq x y z
N MET A 1 -45.29 -11.98 -60.06
CA MET A 1 -46.15 -11.18 -59.15
C MET A 1 -46.16 -11.85 -57.79
N ARG A 2 -45.84 -11.08 -56.73
CA ARG A 2 -46.34 -11.13 -55.32
C ARG A 2 -46.69 -12.52 -54.75
N ARG A 3 -45.90 -13.08 -53.81
CA ARG A 3 -45.77 -12.78 -52.35
C ARG A 3 -46.60 -13.74 -51.48
N CYS A 4 -46.02 -14.04 -50.30
CA CYS A 4 -46.62 -14.59 -49.07
C CYS A 4 -46.76 -16.11 -48.96
N LEU A 5 -46.44 -16.76 -47.84
CA LEU A 5 -45.60 -16.47 -46.67
C LEU A 5 -45.54 -17.81 -45.91
N ALA A 6 -44.35 -18.27 -45.52
CA ALA A 6 -44.17 -19.52 -44.81
C ALA A 6 -44.58 -19.36 -43.33
N SER A 7 -45.35 -20.32 -42.81
CA SER A 7 -45.52 -20.56 -41.38
C SER A 7 -44.97 -21.95 -41.09
N MET A 8 -43.69 -22.03 -40.72
CA MET A 8 -43.15 -23.20 -40.01
C MET A 8 -42.73 -22.72 -38.63
N LEU A 9 -43.47 -23.24 -37.66
CA LEU A 9 -43.30 -23.14 -36.22
C LEU A 9 -41.94 -23.76 -35.84
N ALA A 10 -40.91 -22.93 -35.66
CA ALA A 10 -39.69 -23.34 -34.99
C ALA A 10 -39.87 -23.06 -33.50
N LEU A 11 -40.02 -24.12 -32.70
CA LEU A 11 -39.87 -24.08 -31.26
C LEU A 11 -38.44 -23.60 -30.94
N ALA A 12 -38.28 -22.30 -30.74
CA ALA A 12 -37.13 -21.75 -30.04
C ALA A 12 -37.34 -22.06 -28.56
N THR A 13 -36.61 -23.06 -28.06
CA THR A 13 -36.31 -23.17 -26.63
C THR A 13 -35.57 -21.90 -26.23
N LEU A 14 -36.33 -20.90 -25.77
CA LEU A 14 -35.82 -19.83 -24.93
C LEU A 14 -35.29 -20.51 -23.67
N ALA A 15 -33.99 -20.81 -23.67
CA ALA A 15 -33.26 -20.84 -22.42
C ALA A 15 -33.43 -19.43 -21.83
N ALA A 16 -34.37 -19.29 -20.91
CA ALA A 16 -34.43 -18.12 -20.07
C ALA A 16 -33.09 -18.07 -19.34
N CYS A 17 -32.24 -17.13 -19.72
CA CYS A 17 -31.18 -16.65 -18.84
C CYS A 17 -31.91 -15.98 -17.67
N ASP A 18 -32.33 -16.77 -16.70
CA ASP A 18 -32.72 -16.29 -15.39
C ASP A 18 -31.43 -15.88 -14.67
N GLY A 19 -30.83 -14.78 -15.10
CA GLY A 19 -29.84 -14.04 -14.35
C GLY A 19 -30.53 -13.18 -13.28
N GLY A 20 -31.56 -13.74 -12.63
CA GLY A 20 -32.48 -13.05 -11.74
C GLY A 20 -31.87 -12.83 -10.36
N GLY A 21 -30.88 -11.95 -10.28
CA GLY A 21 -30.45 -11.37 -9.03
C GLY A 21 -30.61 -9.86 -9.04
N HIS A 22 -30.68 -9.28 -7.86
CA HIS A 22 -30.91 -7.85 -7.65
C HIS A 22 -29.59 -7.11 -7.55
N PHE A 23 -29.64 -5.82 -7.82
CA PHE A 23 -28.56 -4.88 -7.57
C PHE A 23 -28.66 -4.36 -6.13
N VAL A 24 -27.56 -4.46 -5.37
CA VAL A 24 -27.47 -3.93 -4.00
C VAL A 24 -26.33 -2.94 -3.94
N SER A 25 -26.66 -1.67 -3.71
CA SER A 25 -25.67 -0.62 -3.41
C SER A 25 -25.58 -0.42 -1.91
N THR A 26 -24.36 -0.43 -1.38
CA THR A 26 -24.10 -0.32 0.05
C THR A 26 -23.51 1.04 0.37
N ARG A 27 -24.07 1.71 1.37
CA ARG A 27 -23.65 3.03 1.85
C ARG A 27 -23.21 2.91 3.31
N LEU A 28 -22.17 3.66 3.67
CA LEU A 28 -21.65 3.78 5.03
C LEU A 28 -21.87 5.19 5.52
N GLN A 29 -22.48 5.29 6.70
CA GLN A 29 -22.48 6.50 7.51
C GLN A 29 -21.65 6.25 8.77
N THR A 30 -20.68 7.11 9.07
CA THR A 30 -19.84 6.93 10.26
C THR A 30 -19.38 8.23 10.90
N THR A 31 -19.27 8.20 12.23
CA THR A 31 -18.66 9.27 13.04
C THR A 31 -17.16 9.04 13.24
N TYR A 32 -16.65 7.87 12.89
CA TYR A 32 -15.21 7.61 12.88
C TYR A 32 -14.52 8.44 11.81
N ARG A 33 -13.28 8.84 12.09
CA ARG A 33 -12.45 9.63 11.18
C ARG A 33 -11.54 8.77 10.34
N HIS A 34 -11.63 8.93 9.03
CA HIS A 34 -10.73 8.27 8.11
C HIS A 34 -9.31 8.87 8.23
N ARG A 35 -8.28 8.02 8.04
CA ARG A 35 -6.83 8.25 8.27
C ARG A 35 -6.37 8.33 9.72
N PHE A 36 -7.26 8.65 10.65
CA PHE A 36 -6.92 8.73 12.07
C PHE A 36 -7.34 7.47 12.82
N GLN A 37 -8.57 7.00 12.59
CA GLN A 37 -9.15 5.88 13.32
C GLN A 37 -9.31 4.64 12.43
N PHE A 38 -9.58 4.82 11.13
CA PHE A 38 -9.65 3.73 10.16
C PHE A 38 -9.15 4.19 8.78
N VAL A 39 -8.76 3.25 7.91
CA VAL A 39 -8.27 3.55 6.55
C VAL A 39 -9.01 2.80 5.45
N SER A 40 -9.72 1.72 5.80
CA SER A 40 -10.53 0.94 4.87
C SER A 40 -11.77 0.39 5.55
N ALA A 41 -12.71 -0.12 4.77
CA ALA A 41 -13.91 -0.79 5.25
C ALA A 41 -14.12 -2.11 4.50
N ARG A 42 -14.58 -3.14 5.20
CA ARG A 42 -15.00 -4.40 4.61
C ARG A 42 -16.52 -4.47 4.61
N VAL A 43 -17.10 -4.73 3.45
CA VAL A 43 -18.55 -4.91 3.26
C VAL A 43 -18.83 -6.38 3.00
N GLU A 44 -19.77 -6.96 3.76
CA GLU A 44 -20.14 -8.37 3.68
C GLU A 44 -21.66 -8.52 3.57
N LEU A 45 -22.11 -9.33 2.62
CA LEU A 45 -23.51 -9.76 2.51
C LEU A 45 -23.62 -11.17 3.07
N VAL A 46 -24.19 -11.30 4.26
CA VAL A 46 -24.40 -12.59 4.93
C VAL A 46 -25.88 -12.94 4.86
N ARG A 47 -26.24 -14.03 4.19
CA ARG A 47 -27.65 -14.48 4.18
C ARG A 47 -28.04 -14.88 5.61
N VAL A 48 -29.21 -14.46 6.08
CA VAL A 48 -29.70 -14.84 7.42
C VAL A 48 -29.78 -16.37 7.53
N GLY A 49 -29.11 -16.92 8.53
CA GLY A 49 -28.99 -18.37 8.74
C GLY A 49 -27.78 -19.03 8.05
N ALA A 50 -26.94 -18.27 7.34
CA ALA A 50 -25.64 -18.72 6.86
C ALA A 50 -24.52 -18.30 7.83
N ASP A 51 -23.48 -19.14 7.94
CA ASP A 51 -22.32 -18.88 8.81
C ASP A 51 -21.24 -18.02 8.13
N GLU A 52 -21.20 -18.03 6.79
CA GLU A 52 -20.18 -17.34 5.98
C GLU A 52 -20.81 -16.30 5.04
N PRO A 53 -20.09 -15.21 4.69
CA PRO A 53 -20.58 -14.23 3.73
C PRO A 53 -20.70 -14.81 2.32
N GLU A 54 -21.80 -14.52 1.63
CA GLU A 54 -21.97 -14.90 0.21
C GLU A 54 -21.17 -13.98 -0.73
N ARG A 55 -20.93 -12.75 -0.28
CA ARG A 55 -20.15 -11.72 -0.99
C ARG A 55 -19.37 -10.89 0.03
N THR A 56 -18.13 -10.59 -0.31
CA THR A 56 -17.25 -9.71 0.48
C THR A 56 -16.58 -8.72 -0.45
N ARG A 57 -16.44 -7.47 -0.01
CA ARG A 57 -15.71 -6.44 -0.73
C ARG A 57 -14.97 -5.53 0.24
N ASP A 58 -13.66 -5.43 0.05
CA ASP A 58 -12.83 -4.47 0.78
C ASP A 58 -12.76 -3.16 -0.01
N VAL A 59 -12.92 -2.05 0.71
CA VAL A 59 -12.98 -0.69 0.16
C VAL A 59 -11.92 0.15 0.88
N THR A 60 -10.93 0.61 0.13
CA THR A 60 -9.95 1.60 0.62
C THR A 60 -10.43 2.99 0.22
N PHE A 61 -10.33 3.93 1.15
CA PHE A 61 -10.76 5.30 0.90
C PHE A 61 -9.60 6.15 0.31
N PRO A 62 -9.89 7.08 -0.61
CA PRO A 62 -8.89 8.04 -1.08
C PRO A 62 -8.50 8.99 0.06
N ALA A 63 -7.22 9.38 0.11
CA ALA A 63 -6.65 10.22 1.16
C ALA A 63 -7.04 11.72 1.03
N ASP A 64 -8.31 12.04 0.82
CA ASP A 64 -8.82 13.41 0.69
C ASP A 64 -9.71 13.83 1.88
N ALA A 65 -9.86 15.15 2.05
CA ALA A 65 -10.66 15.73 3.14
C ALA A 65 -12.17 15.63 2.89
N ALA A 66 -12.60 15.47 1.63
CA ALA A 66 -14.01 15.31 1.26
C ALA A 66 -14.59 13.98 1.78
N THR A 67 -13.74 12.95 1.87
CA THR A 67 -14.09 11.62 2.35
C THR A 67 -14.74 11.62 3.74
N ASP A 68 -14.25 12.41 4.71
CA ASP A 68 -14.83 12.45 6.06
C ASP A 68 -16.27 13.04 6.03
N VAL A 69 -16.52 14.07 5.20
CA VAL A 69 -17.85 14.71 5.07
C VAL A 69 -18.85 13.79 4.36
N GLU A 70 -18.41 13.09 3.31
CA GLU A 70 -19.23 12.10 2.60
C GLU A 70 -19.59 10.92 3.51
N LEU A 71 -18.66 10.47 4.36
CA LEU A 71 -18.89 9.40 5.32
C LEU A 71 -19.82 9.84 6.45
N LEU A 72 -19.82 11.11 6.85
CA LEU A 72 -20.81 11.64 7.80
C LEU A 72 -22.22 11.72 7.21
N THR A 73 -22.34 11.91 5.90
CA THR A 73 -23.63 12.07 5.19
C THR A 73 -24.09 10.81 4.44
N GLY A 74 -23.31 9.72 4.51
CA GLY A 74 -23.62 8.43 3.89
C GLY A 74 -22.97 8.25 2.52
N ARG A 75 -21.75 7.68 2.48
CA ARG A 75 -20.97 7.42 1.26
C ARG A 75 -21.25 6.03 0.70
N THR A 76 -21.46 5.90 -0.61
CA THR A 76 -21.50 4.59 -1.28
C THR A 76 -20.13 3.90 -1.23
N LEU A 77 -20.10 2.68 -0.73
CA LEU A 77 -18.91 1.85 -0.57
C LEU A 77 -18.74 0.83 -1.69
N ALA A 78 -19.80 0.08 -1.96
CA ALA A 78 -19.73 -1.12 -2.79
C ALA A 78 -21.07 -1.39 -3.47
N ASP A 79 -20.99 -1.86 -4.71
CA ASP A 79 -22.12 -2.33 -5.48
C ASP A 79 -21.98 -3.83 -5.73
N PHE A 80 -23.08 -4.56 -5.54
CA PHE A 80 -23.19 -5.99 -5.77
C PHE A 80 -24.27 -6.25 -6.82
N GLU A 81 -23.90 -6.97 -7.88
CA GLU A 81 -24.83 -7.40 -8.92
C GLU A 81 -25.21 -8.87 -8.73
N GLY A 82 -26.42 -9.22 -9.17
CA GLY A 82 -26.87 -10.61 -9.19
C GLY A 82 -27.08 -11.19 -7.78
N VAL A 83 -27.47 -10.38 -6.80
CA VAL A 83 -27.77 -10.84 -5.43
C VAL A 83 -29.09 -11.61 -5.42
N PRO A 84 -29.11 -12.91 -5.06
CA PRO A 84 -30.34 -13.69 -5.06
C PRO A 84 -31.38 -13.14 -4.07
N THR A 85 -32.65 -13.45 -4.30
CA THR A 85 -33.71 -13.05 -3.36
C THR A 85 -33.49 -13.68 -1.98
N GLY A 86 -33.71 -12.92 -0.91
CA GLY A 86 -33.62 -13.40 0.47
C GLY A 86 -33.33 -12.29 1.49
N THR A 87 -33.30 -12.64 2.76
CA THR A 87 -32.93 -11.70 3.84
C THR A 87 -31.43 -11.76 4.11
N TYR A 88 -30.79 -10.60 4.19
CA TYR A 88 -29.35 -10.47 4.39
C TYR A 88 -29.03 -9.57 5.59
N ASP A 89 -27.99 -9.93 6.32
CA ASP A 89 -27.24 -9.02 7.19
C ASP A 89 -26.14 -8.38 6.34
N VAL A 90 -26.31 -7.09 6.03
CA VAL A 90 -25.30 -6.28 5.35
C VAL A 90 -24.39 -5.71 6.42
N ARG A 91 -23.17 -6.24 6.51
CA ARG A 91 -22.19 -5.87 7.54
C ARG A 91 -21.13 -4.95 6.94
N VAL A 92 -20.79 -3.90 7.68
CA VAL A 92 -19.66 -3.03 7.37
C VAL A 92 -18.73 -3.00 8.56
N THR A 93 -17.48 -3.39 8.34
CA THR A 93 -16.41 -3.36 9.36
C THR A 93 -15.39 -2.30 8.97
N LEU A 94 -15.17 -1.32 9.82
CA LEU A 94 -14.09 -0.34 9.66
C LEU A 94 -12.77 -1.00 10.05
N LEU A 95 -11.74 -0.80 9.23
CA LEU A 95 -10.43 -1.44 9.38
C LEU A 95 -9.33 -0.37 9.54
N ASP A 96 -8.45 -0.59 10.51
CA ASP A 96 -7.26 0.24 10.68
C ASP A 96 -6.21 -0.06 9.59
N ALA A 97 -5.09 0.67 9.61
CA ALA A 97 -4.00 0.48 8.65
C ALA A 97 -3.35 -0.92 8.69
N LEU A 98 -3.61 -1.69 9.75
CA LEU A 98 -3.13 -3.05 9.94
C LEU A 98 -4.23 -4.09 9.56
N GLY A 99 -5.34 -3.65 9.00
CA GLY A 99 -6.46 -4.51 8.60
C GLY A 99 -7.26 -5.07 9.79
N ARG A 100 -7.11 -4.51 10.99
CA ARG A 100 -7.86 -4.94 12.18
C ARG A 100 -9.18 -4.21 12.26
N ALA A 101 -10.22 -4.90 12.73
CA ALA A 101 -11.51 -4.29 12.99
C ALA A 101 -11.40 -3.20 14.06
N VAL A 102 -11.75 -1.97 13.68
CA VAL A 102 -11.88 -0.80 14.57
C VAL A 102 -13.25 -0.83 15.22
N ASP A 103 -14.29 -0.96 14.39
CA ASP A 103 -15.67 -1.16 14.80
C ASP A 103 -16.47 -1.75 13.62
N SER A 104 -17.68 -2.23 13.88
CA SER A 104 -18.56 -2.80 12.85
C SER A 104 -20.02 -2.45 13.07
N GLY A 105 -20.75 -2.26 11.98
CA GLY A 105 -22.19 -2.08 11.97
C GLY A 105 -22.87 -3.09 11.04
N SER A 106 -24.15 -3.33 11.25
CA SER A 106 -24.92 -4.23 10.40
C SER A 106 -26.38 -3.81 10.27
N THR A 107 -26.91 -3.91 9.06
CA THR A 107 -28.32 -3.66 8.74
C THR A 107 -28.93 -4.93 8.16
N ARG A 108 -30.09 -5.35 8.68
CA ARG A 108 -30.82 -6.51 8.16
C ARG A 108 -31.89 -6.07 7.16
N VAL A 109 -31.83 -6.57 5.93
CA VAL A 109 -32.71 -6.13 4.84
C VAL A 109 -33.22 -7.30 4.00
N PRO A 110 -34.52 -7.33 3.62
CA PRO A 110 -35.01 -8.22 2.58
C PRO A 110 -34.60 -7.71 1.19
N ILE A 111 -33.86 -8.52 0.45
CA ILE A 111 -33.51 -8.26 -0.95
C ILE A 111 -34.50 -9.01 -1.83
N ASP A 112 -35.55 -8.32 -2.26
CA ASP A 112 -36.59 -8.78 -3.19
C ASP A 112 -36.74 -7.88 -4.44
N ALA A 113 -35.99 -6.77 -4.46
CA ALA A 113 -35.83 -5.81 -5.53
C ALA A 113 -34.42 -5.19 -5.44
N ASN A 114 -34.06 -4.32 -6.37
CA ASN A 114 -32.84 -3.52 -6.25
C ASN A 114 -32.91 -2.62 -5.01
N ARG A 115 -31.84 -2.56 -4.21
CA ARG A 115 -31.82 -1.82 -2.93
C ARG A 115 -30.58 -0.92 -2.80
N SER A 116 -30.74 0.18 -2.07
CA SER A 116 -29.64 0.95 -1.51
C SER A 116 -29.70 0.84 0.01
N VAL A 117 -28.66 0.25 0.62
CA VAL A 117 -28.64 -0.09 2.05
C VAL A 117 -27.66 0.81 2.76
N LEU A 118 -28.15 1.58 3.73
CA LEU A 118 -27.30 2.38 4.61
C LEU A 118 -26.92 1.57 5.85
N VAL A 119 -25.62 1.54 6.16
CA VAL A 119 -25.09 0.95 7.39
C VAL A 119 -24.42 2.05 8.19
N GLY A 120 -24.90 2.27 9.41
CA GLY A 120 -24.31 3.18 10.38
C GLY A 120 -23.23 2.48 11.21
N VAL A 121 -22.08 3.11 11.38
CA VAL A 121 -21.04 2.69 12.35
C VAL A 121 -20.67 3.91 13.18
N SER A 122 -20.88 3.88 14.48
CA SER A 122 -20.56 5.03 15.35
C SER A 122 -19.91 4.58 16.65
N GLU A 123 -19.05 5.43 17.20
CA GLU A 123 -18.38 5.19 18.48
C GLU A 123 -19.39 4.95 19.62
N ALA A 124 -20.54 5.63 19.55
CA ALA A 124 -21.63 5.46 20.50
C ALA A 124 -22.24 4.05 20.45
N CYS A 125 -22.22 3.39 19.29
CA CYS A 125 -22.68 2.01 19.14
C CYS A 125 -21.66 0.97 19.61
N GLY A 126 -20.35 1.22 19.46
CA GLY A 126 -19.31 0.31 19.92
C GLY A 126 -19.33 0.03 21.43
N LEU A 127 -19.98 0.89 22.22
CA LEU A 127 -20.13 0.76 23.69
C LEU A 127 -21.54 0.33 24.14
N LEU A 128 -22.48 0.16 23.21
CA LEU A 128 -23.89 -0.11 23.50
C LEU A 128 -24.26 -1.56 23.19
N SER A 129 -24.73 -2.31 24.20
CA SER A 129 -25.31 -3.64 24.02
C SER A 129 -26.83 -3.55 23.92
N CYS A 130 -27.37 -3.88 22.75
CA CYS A 130 -28.80 -3.78 22.46
C CYS A 130 -29.54 -5.12 22.63
N PRO A 131 -30.76 -5.14 23.19
CA PRO A 131 -31.48 -4.01 23.81
C PRO A 131 -30.95 -3.66 25.20
N THR A 132 -31.06 -2.39 25.62
CA THR A 132 -30.87 -2.00 27.02
C THR A 132 -32.10 -2.34 27.86
N GLY A 133 -32.02 -2.25 29.19
CA GLY A 133 -33.10 -2.66 30.10
C GLY A 133 -34.43 -1.89 29.93
N SER A 134 -34.43 -0.77 29.21
CA SER A 134 -35.62 0.03 28.89
C SER A 134 -36.12 -0.14 27.46
N ASP A 135 -35.38 -0.82 26.60
CA ASP A 135 -35.69 -0.92 25.17
C ASP A 135 -36.67 -2.07 24.87
N PRO A 136 -37.42 -1.98 23.76
CA PRO A 136 -38.20 -3.10 23.26
C PRO A 136 -37.34 -4.35 23.02
N PRO A 137 -37.86 -5.58 23.23
CA PRO A 137 -37.08 -6.81 23.08
C PRO A 137 -36.51 -7.05 21.67
N ASP A 138 -37.12 -6.45 20.64
CA ASP A 138 -36.74 -6.52 19.23
C ASP A 138 -35.74 -5.41 18.82
N ALA A 139 -35.43 -4.46 19.71
CA ALA A 139 -34.43 -3.42 19.49
C ALA A 139 -33.01 -3.96 19.65
N THR A 140 -32.61 -4.88 18.77
CA THR A 140 -31.33 -5.62 18.85
C THR A 140 -30.22 -5.03 17.99
N ALA A 141 -30.48 -3.96 17.23
CA ALA A 141 -29.49 -3.27 16.41
C ALA A 141 -29.17 -1.89 17.01
N CYS A 142 -27.97 -1.37 16.77
CA CYS A 142 -27.63 0.00 17.18
C CYS A 142 -27.61 0.92 15.96
N SER A 143 -28.27 2.07 16.08
CA SER A 143 -28.14 3.19 15.14
C SER A 143 -27.76 4.43 15.94
N PHE A 144 -26.57 4.98 15.68
CA PHE A 144 -26.04 6.19 16.31
C PHE A 144 -26.17 6.27 17.85
N GLY A 145 -25.92 5.15 18.54
CA GLY A 145 -25.98 5.09 20.01
C GLY A 145 -27.37 4.84 20.57
N ARG A 146 -28.34 4.43 19.75
CA ARG A 146 -29.68 4.00 20.18
C ARG A 146 -29.98 2.59 19.71
N CYS A 147 -30.64 1.81 20.56
CA CYS A 147 -31.11 0.49 20.19
C CYS A 147 -32.41 0.61 19.37
N VAL A 148 -32.40 0.04 18.16
CA VAL A 148 -33.50 0.04 17.20
C VAL A 148 -33.76 -1.39 16.70
N ALA A 149 -34.94 -1.63 16.14
CA ALA A 149 -35.21 -2.90 15.48
C ALA A 149 -34.30 -3.04 14.23
N PRO A 150 -33.78 -4.23 13.90
CA PRO A 150 -32.93 -4.40 12.71
C PRO A 150 -33.58 -4.00 11.38
N SER A 151 -34.92 -3.94 11.31
CA SER A 151 -35.70 -3.51 10.14
C SER A 151 -35.78 -1.99 9.97
N CYS A 152 -35.24 -1.21 10.91
CA CYS A 152 -35.43 0.23 10.99
C CYS A 152 -34.65 1.10 10.00
N PHE A 153 -33.99 0.50 9.01
CA PHE A 153 -33.14 1.18 8.05
C PHE A 153 -33.79 1.36 6.66
N GLU A 154 -35.03 0.92 6.49
CA GLU A 154 -35.82 1.09 5.26
C GLU A 154 -37.10 1.89 5.54
N ASP A 155 -37.01 3.20 5.75
CA ASP A 155 -38.10 4.18 5.66
C ASP A 155 -39.49 3.73 6.19
N GLU A 156 -39.55 2.94 7.27
CA GLU A 156 -40.80 2.72 8.00
C GLU A 156 -40.91 3.82 9.06
N ASP A 157 -41.95 4.65 8.93
CA ASP A 157 -42.33 5.66 9.91
C ASP A 157 -42.25 5.07 11.34
N GLY A 158 -41.42 5.68 12.21
CA GLY A 158 -41.45 5.42 13.65
C GLY A 158 -40.30 4.61 14.26
N CYS A 159 -39.20 4.43 13.54
CA CYS A 159 -38.03 3.72 14.08
C CYS A 159 -37.16 4.54 15.05
N VAL A 160 -37.07 5.84 14.83
CA VAL A 160 -36.49 6.81 15.76
C VAL A 160 -37.35 8.07 15.61
N GLU A 161 -37.82 8.66 16.71
CA GLU A 161 -38.43 9.99 16.60
C GLU A 161 -37.35 11.00 16.20
N PRO A 162 -37.64 11.92 15.27
CA PRO A 162 -36.70 12.95 14.85
C PRO A 162 -36.22 13.75 16.07
N GLU A 163 -34.91 13.80 16.27
CA GLU A 163 -34.28 14.56 17.37
C GLU A 163 -34.15 16.05 17.03
N CYS A 164 -34.09 16.37 15.74
CA CYS A 164 -33.89 17.71 15.26
C CYS A 164 -34.58 17.94 13.92
N ALA A 165 -35.06 19.17 13.72
CA ALA A 165 -35.41 19.68 12.40
C ALA A 165 -34.29 20.54 11.79
N SER A 166 -33.34 21.00 12.61
CA SER A 166 -32.25 21.88 12.21
C SER A 166 -31.01 21.75 13.10
N ASP A 167 -29.85 22.17 12.59
CA ASP A 167 -28.57 22.16 13.33
C ASP A 167 -28.64 22.92 14.67
N ALA A 168 -29.52 23.92 14.79
CA ALA A 168 -29.67 24.73 15.99
C ALA A 168 -30.24 23.96 17.18
N GLU A 169 -30.85 22.80 16.95
CA GLU A 169 -31.41 21.93 17.97
C GLU A 169 -30.38 20.91 18.50
N CYS A 170 -29.19 20.87 17.91
CA CYS A 170 -28.16 19.88 18.23
C CYS A 170 -26.99 20.48 19.00
N GLU A 171 -26.68 19.89 20.15
CA GLU A 171 -25.49 20.23 20.94
C GLU A 171 -24.31 19.30 20.57
N GLY A 172 -23.09 19.83 20.69
CA GLY A 172 -21.88 19.02 20.59
C GLY A 172 -21.65 18.18 21.86
N THR A 173 -20.99 17.04 21.73
CA THR A 173 -20.62 16.15 22.85
C THR A 173 -19.37 16.60 23.60
N SER A 174 -18.54 17.44 22.98
CA SER A 174 -17.34 18.03 23.57
C SER A 174 -17.11 19.46 23.06
N ALA A 175 -16.18 20.18 23.71
CA ALA A 175 -15.87 21.58 23.39
C ALA A 175 -15.37 21.81 21.96
N CYS A 176 -14.96 20.76 21.25
CA CYS A 176 -14.50 20.83 19.87
C CYS A 176 -15.47 20.23 18.85
N THR A 177 -16.65 19.80 19.30
CA THR A 177 -17.69 19.27 18.39
C THR A 177 -18.82 20.27 18.22
N VAL A 178 -19.38 20.31 17.03
CA VAL A 178 -20.59 21.07 16.71
C VAL A 178 -21.72 20.09 16.44
N GLY A 179 -22.84 20.23 17.14
CA GLY A 179 -24.03 19.44 16.83
C GLY A 179 -24.59 19.83 15.47
N ARG A 180 -24.89 18.84 14.63
CA ARG A 180 -25.57 19.03 13.34
C ARG A 180 -26.72 18.06 13.19
N CYS A 181 -27.75 18.49 12.51
CA CYS A 181 -28.91 17.70 12.20
C CYS A 181 -28.70 16.96 10.87
N VAL A 182 -28.46 15.66 10.93
CA VAL A 182 -28.21 14.82 9.76
C VAL A 182 -29.26 13.72 9.73
N GLY A 183 -30.19 13.80 8.77
CA GLY A 183 -31.26 12.80 8.65
C GLY A 183 -32.16 12.75 9.89
N GLU A 184 -32.54 13.92 10.40
CA GLU A 184 -33.38 14.10 11.60
C GLU A 184 -32.75 13.62 12.92
N LEU A 185 -31.44 13.34 12.93
CA LEU A 185 -30.68 12.97 14.11
C LEU A 185 -29.61 14.01 14.47
N CYS A 186 -29.41 14.26 15.76
CA CYS A 186 -28.30 15.09 16.21
C CYS A 186 -26.98 14.31 16.21
N VAL A 187 -26.06 14.72 15.36
CA VAL A 187 -24.71 14.17 15.26
C VAL A 187 -23.70 15.20 15.73
N ALA A 188 -22.82 14.82 16.66
CA ALA A 188 -21.70 15.64 17.06
C ALA A 188 -20.59 15.56 16.00
N VAL A 189 -20.44 16.62 15.22
CA VAL A 189 -19.43 16.71 14.16
C VAL A 189 -18.14 17.29 14.75
N PRO A 190 -17.00 16.59 14.67
CA PRO A 190 -15.72 17.14 15.11
C PRO A 190 -15.32 18.36 14.27
N GLU A 191 -14.95 19.45 14.93
CA GLU A 191 -14.52 20.70 14.30
C GLU A 191 -13.11 21.07 14.80
N ASP A 192 -12.11 20.71 13.99
CA ASP A 192 -10.69 20.88 14.34
C ASP A 192 -10.34 22.36 14.60
N SER A 193 -11.07 23.32 14.00
CA SER A 193 -10.85 24.75 14.23
C SER A 193 -11.24 25.21 15.65
N LEU A 194 -12.02 24.41 16.37
CA LEU A 194 -12.31 24.63 17.80
C LEU A 194 -11.21 24.07 18.71
N CYS A 195 -10.21 23.38 18.15
CA CYS A 195 -9.03 22.93 18.87
C CYS A 195 -7.83 23.87 18.70
N PRO A 196 -6.87 23.85 19.64
CA PRO A 196 -5.56 24.46 19.43
C PRO A 196 -4.90 23.95 18.13
N ALA A 197 -4.02 24.77 17.54
CA ALA A 197 -3.43 24.50 16.22
C ALA A 197 -2.67 23.16 16.11
N ASP A 198 -2.15 22.65 17.23
CA ASP A 198 -1.44 21.38 17.36
C ASP A 198 -2.36 20.22 17.79
N ALA A 199 -3.68 20.39 17.73
CA ALA A 199 -4.66 19.40 18.13
C ALA A 199 -5.74 19.21 17.05
N PHE A 200 -6.43 18.08 17.11
CA PHE A 200 -7.60 17.77 16.32
C PHE A 200 -8.73 17.33 17.25
N CYS A 201 -9.98 17.44 16.79
CA CYS A 201 -11.10 17.03 17.62
C CYS A 201 -11.33 15.52 17.50
N ALA A 202 -11.18 14.80 18.61
CA ALA A 202 -11.60 13.42 18.76
C ALA A 202 -12.96 13.41 19.48
N GLY A 203 -14.04 13.09 18.75
CA GLY A 203 -15.44 13.43 19.09
C GLY A 203 -15.82 13.38 20.57
N THR A 204 -15.56 12.24 21.25
CA THR A 204 -15.84 12.07 22.68
C THR A 204 -14.68 12.43 23.62
N GLU A 205 -13.43 12.40 23.13
CA GLU A 205 -12.23 12.66 23.93
C GLU A 205 -11.86 14.16 23.99
N GLY A 206 -12.44 14.98 23.12
CA GLY A 206 -12.15 16.41 22.99
C GLY A 206 -10.93 16.68 22.12
N CYS A 207 -10.24 17.80 22.36
CA CYS A 207 -9.06 18.15 21.60
C CYS A 207 -7.88 17.26 21.98
N VAL A 208 -7.47 16.40 21.04
CA VAL A 208 -6.32 15.52 21.20
C VAL A 208 -5.17 16.08 20.37
N THR A 209 -3.97 16.14 20.95
CA THR A 209 -2.79 16.64 20.25
C THR A 209 -2.52 15.80 19.00
N ARG A 210 -2.34 16.47 17.87
CA ARG A 210 -1.95 15.86 16.61
C ARG A 210 -0.61 15.15 16.82
N PRO A 211 -0.48 13.91 16.37
CA PRO A 211 0.84 13.36 16.10
C PRO A 211 1.55 14.35 15.18
N VAL A 212 2.66 14.93 15.64
CA VAL A 212 3.45 15.86 14.83
C VAL A 212 4.07 15.05 13.70
N GLU A 213 3.39 15.00 12.56
CA GLU A 213 4.02 14.76 11.27
C GLU A 213 5.13 15.81 11.11
N PRO A 214 6.35 15.47 10.68
CA PRO A 214 7.33 16.47 10.30
C PRO A 214 6.87 17.13 8.99
N THR A 215 5.96 18.08 9.07
CA THR A 215 5.61 18.94 7.94
C THR A 215 6.68 20.03 7.82
N MET A 216 7.46 19.99 6.74
CA MET A 216 7.96 21.25 6.18
C MET A 216 6.73 22.04 5.75
N ASP A 217 6.43 23.16 6.39
CA ASP A 217 5.48 24.13 5.86
C ASP A 217 6.17 25.47 5.62
N ALA A 218 5.92 26.02 4.44
CA ALA A 218 6.24 27.40 4.13
C ALA A 218 5.27 28.27 4.95
N GLY A 219 5.81 29.16 5.77
CA GLY A 219 5.00 29.98 6.67
C GLY A 219 3.87 30.75 5.95
N PRO A 220 2.81 31.12 6.69
CA PRO A 220 1.65 31.81 6.14
C PRO A 220 2.05 33.16 5.53
N ALA A 221 1.31 33.64 4.53
CA ALA A 221 1.45 35.01 4.06
C ALA A 221 0.89 35.98 5.12
N ASP A 222 1.77 36.63 5.85
CA ASP A 222 1.45 37.66 6.84
C ASP A 222 0.79 38.88 6.18
N SER A 223 -0.31 39.34 6.80
CA SER A 223 -1.12 40.48 6.35
C SER A 223 -0.77 41.80 7.06
N ASP A 224 0.47 41.97 7.52
CA ASP A 224 0.95 43.19 8.14
C ASP A 224 2.35 43.56 7.65
N ALA A 225 2.46 43.79 6.34
CA ALA A 225 3.57 44.53 5.75
C ALA A 225 3.69 45.94 6.37
N GLY A 226 4.29 46.01 7.56
CA GLY A 226 4.98 47.19 8.08
C GLY A 226 6.19 47.47 7.20
N PRO A 227 6.61 48.74 7.09
CA PRO A 227 7.58 49.13 6.09
C PRO A 227 8.93 48.43 6.31
N LEU A 228 9.52 47.98 5.21
CA LEU A 228 10.90 47.49 5.13
C LEU A 228 11.86 48.42 5.88
N ASP A 229 12.37 47.97 7.03
CA ASP A 229 13.56 48.58 7.60
C ASP A 229 14.78 47.99 6.90
N SER A 230 15.23 48.72 5.89
CA SER A 230 16.55 48.63 5.30
C SER A 230 17.60 49.10 6.32
N GLY A 231 17.85 48.28 7.34
CA GLY A 231 18.92 48.45 8.31
C GLY A 231 20.02 47.43 8.07
N VAL A 232 20.90 47.69 7.11
CA VAL A 232 22.23 47.08 7.11
C VAL A 232 23.00 47.74 8.25
N ASP A 233 22.86 47.19 9.46
CA ASP A 233 23.65 47.68 10.59
C ASP A 233 25.04 47.06 10.57
N SER A 234 26.02 47.94 10.59
CA SER A 234 27.42 47.61 10.45
C SER A 234 27.94 47.04 11.77
N GLY A 235 28.12 45.72 11.83
CA GLY A 235 29.38 45.16 12.33
C GLY A 235 29.58 44.93 13.83
N THR A 236 28.55 44.93 14.69
CA THR A 236 28.70 44.36 16.04
C THR A 236 27.40 43.74 16.55
N CYS A 237 27.36 42.41 16.66
CA CYS A 237 26.32 41.74 17.44
C CYS A 237 26.49 42.02 18.95
N THR A 238 25.39 41.92 19.70
CA THR A 238 25.42 41.72 21.16
C THR A 238 25.02 40.28 21.47
N PRO A 239 25.41 39.69 22.62
CA PRO A 239 25.04 38.30 22.94
C PRO A 239 23.54 38.01 22.83
N SER A 240 22.68 38.98 23.20
CA SER A 240 21.22 38.86 23.09
C SER A 240 20.68 39.07 21.66
N GLY A 241 21.48 39.66 20.76
CA GLY A 241 21.09 39.92 19.36
C GLY A 241 21.40 38.77 18.41
N CYS A 242 22.00 37.67 18.90
CA CYS A 242 22.32 36.50 18.09
C CYS A 242 21.32 35.34 18.25
N GLU A 243 20.32 35.49 19.11
CA GLU A 243 19.26 34.50 19.31
C GLU A 243 18.38 34.42 18.06
N ASP A 244 18.28 33.24 17.45
CA ASP A 244 17.45 33.00 16.25
C ASP A 244 16.11 32.33 16.56
N GLY A 245 15.83 32.07 17.84
CA GLY A 245 14.62 31.41 18.30
C GLY A 245 14.65 29.89 18.23
N ASP A 246 15.75 29.28 17.74
CA ASP A 246 15.93 27.83 17.78
C ASP A 246 16.53 27.40 19.13
N LEU A 247 15.69 26.74 19.93
CA LEU A 247 16.06 26.20 21.24
C LEU A 247 17.18 25.15 21.18
N CYS A 248 17.51 24.64 19.99
CA CYS A 248 18.48 23.58 19.76
C CYS A 248 19.85 24.07 19.27
N THR A 249 20.03 25.38 19.17
CA THR A 249 21.32 26.02 18.89
C THR A 249 21.75 26.90 20.05
N ALA A 250 23.06 26.94 20.27
CA ALA A 250 23.69 27.92 21.12
C ALA A 250 24.22 29.06 20.25
N HIS A 251 23.98 30.29 20.70
CA HIS A 251 24.34 31.51 19.97
C HIS A 251 25.43 32.24 20.74
N ALA A 252 26.48 32.64 20.03
CA ALA A 252 27.54 33.46 20.59
C ALA A 252 27.91 34.57 19.60
N CYS A 253 28.08 35.79 20.12
CA CYS A 253 28.72 36.85 19.35
C CYS A 253 30.24 36.68 19.47
N VAL A 254 30.89 36.24 18.39
CA VAL A 254 32.34 36.04 18.31
C VAL A 254 32.88 36.99 17.24
N ASP A 255 33.80 37.87 17.62
CA ASP A 255 34.44 38.86 16.73
C ASP A 255 33.44 39.71 15.90
N GLY A 256 32.30 40.05 16.53
CA GLY A 256 31.26 40.87 15.90
C GLY A 256 30.33 40.11 14.95
N ALA A 257 30.48 38.79 14.84
CA ALA A 257 29.60 37.89 14.08
C ALA A 257 28.85 36.93 14.99
N CYS A 258 27.58 36.66 14.67
CA CYS A 258 26.83 35.61 15.34
C CYS A 258 27.31 34.24 14.86
N VAL A 259 27.76 33.42 15.80
CA VAL A 259 28.13 32.02 15.59
C VAL A 259 27.04 31.17 16.22
N THR A 260 26.44 30.30 15.42
CA THR A 260 25.51 29.28 15.90
C THR A 260 26.26 27.96 16.02
N SER A 261 25.95 27.19 17.07
CA SER A 261 26.50 25.86 17.27
C SER A 261 25.41 24.92 17.77
N PRO A 262 25.36 23.67 17.33
CA PRO A 262 24.40 22.71 17.86
C PRO A 262 24.55 22.57 19.37
N LEU A 263 23.43 22.60 20.10
CA LEU A 263 23.43 22.46 21.55
C LEU A 263 23.83 21.04 21.98
N CYS A 264 23.53 20.04 21.16
CA CYS A 264 23.85 18.64 21.40
C CYS A 264 25.08 18.22 20.59
N GLY A 265 25.95 17.41 21.20
CA GLY A 265 27.12 16.80 20.57
C GLY A 265 27.10 15.28 20.68
N GLY A 266 28.02 14.61 19.98
CA GLY A 266 28.32 13.19 20.26
C GLY A 266 27.27 12.16 19.85
N GLY A 267 26.47 12.43 18.81
CA GLY A 267 25.43 11.49 18.34
C GLY A 267 24.09 11.61 19.07
N ASP A 268 23.89 12.70 19.80
CA ASP A 268 22.59 13.10 20.35
C ASP A 268 21.90 14.09 19.39
N TYR A 269 20.56 14.10 19.41
CA TYR A 269 19.73 15.07 18.71
C TYR A 269 18.92 15.90 19.69
N CYS A 270 18.62 17.13 19.30
CA CYS A 270 17.84 18.05 20.13
C CYS A 270 16.34 18.00 19.77
N VAL A 271 15.49 18.05 20.80
CA VAL A 271 14.06 18.29 20.66
C VAL A 271 13.63 19.28 21.74
N ALA A 272 13.10 20.44 21.33
CA ALA A 272 12.62 21.48 22.24
C ALA A 272 13.65 21.89 23.31
N GLY A 273 14.92 22.04 22.91
CA GLY A 273 16.02 22.43 23.79
C GLY A 273 16.58 21.33 24.70
N ALA A 274 16.12 20.09 24.54
CA ALA A 274 16.65 18.94 25.29
C ALA A 274 17.38 17.96 24.37
N CYS A 275 18.57 17.51 24.80
CA CYS A 275 19.34 16.48 24.10
C CYS A 275 18.83 15.07 24.39
N HIS A 276 18.72 14.27 23.34
CA HIS A 276 18.30 12.88 23.38
C HIS A 276 19.24 12.02 22.53
N PRO A 277 19.54 10.78 22.96
CA PRO A 277 20.39 9.90 22.17
C PRO A 277 19.72 9.48 20.87
N GLU A 278 20.45 9.44 19.76
CA GLU A 278 19.97 8.86 18.50
C GLU A 278 19.56 7.39 18.74
N PRO A 279 18.50 6.91 18.07
CA PRO A 279 18.06 5.55 18.27
C PRO A 279 19.08 4.56 17.73
N THR A 280 19.24 3.44 18.42
CA THR A 280 20.10 2.35 17.97
C THR A 280 19.31 1.06 17.86
N PHE A 281 19.69 0.24 16.89
CA PHE A 281 19.17 -1.10 16.71
C PHE A 281 20.34 -2.07 16.74
N ALA A 282 20.31 -3.01 17.68
CA ALA A 282 21.33 -4.05 17.80
C ALA A 282 20.68 -5.43 17.75
N LEU A 283 21.28 -6.32 16.97
CA LEU A 283 20.93 -7.74 16.94
C LEU A 283 22.18 -8.57 17.23
N GLN A 284 22.10 -9.38 18.28
CA GLN A 284 23.11 -10.38 18.63
C GLN A 284 22.58 -11.74 18.22
N THR A 285 23.39 -12.55 17.57
CA THR A 285 23.02 -13.89 17.07
C THR A 285 23.91 -14.95 17.72
N SER A 286 23.41 -16.16 17.94
CA SER A 286 24.22 -17.25 18.53
C SER A 286 25.29 -17.83 17.61
N GLY A 287 25.21 -17.55 16.30
CA GLY A 287 26.13 -18.06 15.28
C GLY A 287 27.18 -17.05 14.83
N ALA A 288 27.69 -17.23 13.61
CA ALA A 288 28.51 -16.20 12.94
C ALA A 288 27.75 -14.85 12.91
N PRO A 289 28.45 -13.71 13.03
CA PRO A 289 27.80 -12.39 13.09
C PRO A 289 26.80 -12.19 11.94
N GLY A 290 25.52 -11.98 12.31
CA GLY A 290 24.44 -11.73 11.35
C GLY A 290 23.92 -12.97 10.63
N CYS A 291 24.21 -14.18 11.10
CA CYS A 291 23.68 -15.44 10.56
C CYS A 291 22.93 -16.23 11.65
N ILE A 292 21.73 -16.71 11.34
CA ILE A 292 20.89 -17.50 12.25
C ILE A 292 20.51 -18.81 11.55
N ASP A 293 20.94 -19.92 12.12
CA ASP A 293 20.63 -21.27 11.64
C ASP A 293 19.41 -21.85 12.35
N LEU A 294 18.23 -21.67 11.78
CA LEU A 294 16.96 -22.18 12.31
C LEU A 294 16.83 -23.72 12.19
N GLY A 295 17.88 -24.40 11.69
CA GLY A 295 18.03 -25.85 11.60
C GLY A 295 18.56 -26.52 12.88
N VAL A 296 19.05 -25.73 13.84
CA VAL A 296 19.63 -26.25 15.09
C VAL A 296 18.90 -25.69 16.32
N PRO A 297 18.85 -26.44 17.43
CA PRO A 297 18.41 -25.89 18.69
C PRO A 297 19.40 -24.83 19.18
N HIS A 298 18.88 -23.67 19.59
CA HIS A 298 19.68 -22.57 20.12
C HIS A 298 19.64 -22.58 21.64
N VAL A 299 20.55 -23.34 22.24
CA VAL A 299 20.72 -23.49 23.70
C VAL A 299 22.13 -23.09 24.17
N SER A 300 22.92 -22.45 23.29
CA SER A 300 24.27 -21.94 23.59
C SER A 300 24.82 -21.05 22.45
N PRO A 301 25.04 -19.73 22.66
CA PRO A 301 24.46 -18.91 23.72
C PRO A 301 22.92 -18.99 23.66
N ASP A 302 22.26 -18.77 24.79
CA ASP A 302 20.87 -19.16 25.10
C ASP A 302 19.75 -18.54 24.23
N PHE A 303 20.02 -18.10 23.00
CA PHE A 303 19.05 -17.45 22.13
C PHE A 303 19.40 -17.58 20.65
N ALA A 304 18.40 -17.70 19.77
CA ALA A 304 18.60 -17.56 18.33
C ALA A 304 19.07 -16.14 17.98
N TYR A 305 18.40 -15.15 18.57
CA TYR A 305 18.87 -13.78 18.60
C TYR A 305 18.41 -13.03 19.84
N ARG A 306 19.18 -12.02 20.22
CA ARG A 306 18.81 -10.98 21.17
C ARG A 306 18.76 -9.65 20.44
N ARG A 307 17.63 -8.96 20.56
CA ARG A 307 17.35 -7.69 19.91
C ARG A 307 17.29 -6.60 20.98
N VAL A 308 18.00 -5.50 20.74
CA VAL A 308 17.97 -4.32 21.60
C VAL A 308 17.68 -3.10 20.75
N ILE A 309 16.70 -2.32 21.15
CA ILE A 309 16.39 -1.02 20.54
C ILE A 309 16.54 0.04 21.62
N THR A 310 17.29 1.09 21.31
CA THR A 310 17.38 2.28 22.16
C THR A 310 16.84 3.50 21.42
N GLY A 311 16.42 4.50 22.18
CA GLY A 311 15.99 5.80 21.67
C GLY A 311 15.43 6.66 22.80
N ARG A 312 14.62 7.65 22.45
CA ARG A 312 14.01 8.55 23.43
C ARG A 312 13.08 7.81 24.40
N ALA A 313 13.28 8.01 25.70
CA ALA A 313 12.48 7.39 26.76
C ALA A 313 10.99 7.66 26.63
N GLY A 314 10.17 6.64 26.93
CA GLY A 314 8.71 6.72 26.89
C GLY A 314 8.11 6.86 25.49
N ARG A 315 8.91 6.69 24.44
CA ARG A 315 8.46 6.70 23.04
C ARG A 315 8.31 5.30 22.50
N THR A 316 7.75 5.21 21.31
CA THR A 316 7.57 3.94 20.62
C THR A 316 8.63 3.79 19.54
N ALA A 317 9.22 2.61 19.46
CA ALA A 317 10.08 2.18 18.37
C ALA A 317 9.27 1.39 17.36
N VAL A 318 9.43 1.71 16.09
CA VAL A 318 8.85 0.97 14.97
C VAL A 318 9.97 0.26 14.24
N GLN A 319 10.04 -1.07 14.32
CA GLN A 319 10.99 -1.84 13.53
C GLN A 319 10.42 -2.13 12.15
N THR A 320 11.25 -1.87 11.15
CA THR A 320 11.02 -2.22 9.77
C THR A 320 12.01 -3.30 9.36
N ASN A 321 11.51 -4.34 8.71
CA ASN A 321 12.31 -5.44 8.16
C ASN A 321 12.15 -5.44 6.64
N GLN A 322 13.26 -5.51 5.90
CA GLN A 322 13.24 -5.60 4.44
C GLN A 322 14.04 -6.81 3.99
N GLN A 323 13.46 -7.69 3.19
CA GLN A 323 14.16 -8.85 2.65
C GLN A 323 15.04 -8.46 1.45
N VAL A 324 16.25 -7.97 1.73
CA VAL A 324 17.21 -7.50 0.72
C VAL A 324 17.86 -8.62 -0.12
N SER A 325 17.48 -9.87 0.09
CA SER A 325 17.85 -11.00 -0.76
C SER A 325 16.91 -11.19 -1.95
N CYS A 326 15.71 -10.60 -1.89
CA CYS A 326 14.73 -10.56 -2.95
C CYS A 326 14.79 -9.18 -3.64
N ALA A 327 14.95 -9.16 -4.96
CA ALA A 327 15.05 -7.90 -5.70
C ALA A 327 13.68 -7.21 -5.77
N GLY A 328 13.60 -5.95 -5.32
CA GLY A 328 12.38 -5.14 -5.43
C GLY A 328 11.40 -5.30 -4.27
N ASP A 329 11.76 -6.01 -3.20
CA ASP A 329 10.90 -6.09 -2.03
C ASP A 329 10.79 -4.72 -1.34
N PRO A 330 9.58 -4.16 -1.20
CA PRO A 330 9.36 -3.06 -0.28
C PRO A 330 9.73 -3.53 1.13
N PRO A 331 10.04 -2.61 2.06
CA PRO A 331 10.07 -2.96 3.47
C PRO A 331 8.75 -3.67 3.82
N GLN A 332 8.80 -4.74 4.62
CA GLN A 332 7.57 -5.44 5.02
C GLN A 332 6.62 -4.45 5.69
N ASP A 333 5.38 -4.45 5.20
CA ASP A 333 4.31 -3.53 5.59
C ASP A 333 3.69 -3.85 6.97
N ASP A 334 4.25 -4.82 7.71
CA ASP A 334 3.89 -5.13 9.09
C ASP A 334 4.96 -4.56 10.06
N PRO A 335 4.92 -3.25 10.37
CA PRO A 335 5.84 -2.65 11.32
C PRO A 335 5.66 -3.30 12.70
N MET A 336 6.74 -3.85 13.26
CA MET A 336 6.71 -4.32 14.64
C MET A 336 6.87 -3.12 15.56
N VAL A 337 5.91 -2.93 16.46
CA VAL A 337 5.84 -1.76 17.34
C VAL A 337 6.23 -2.13 18.76
N PHE A 338 7.20 -1.41 19.33
CA PHE A 338 7.77 -1.69 20.65
C PHE A 338 7.77 -0.45 21.55
N PRO A 339 7.13 -0.50 22.73
CA PRO A 339 7.23 0.61 23.68
C PRO A 339 8.62 0.65 24.32
N LEU A 340 9.30 1.79 24.22
CA LEU A 340 10.55 2.04 24.95
C LEU A 340 10.21 2.43 26.38
N GLY A 341 10.78 1.71 27.34
CA GLY A 341 10.57 1.97 28.76
C GLY A 341 11.13 3.34 29.21
N PRO A 342 11.06 3.65 30.52
CA PRO A 342 11.57 4.90 31.09
C PRO A 342 13.07 5.13 30.84
N SER A 343 13.83 4.07 30.57
CA SER A 343 15.26 4.13 30.20
C SER A 343 15.51 4.36 28.71
N GLY A 344 14.47 4.45 27.88
CA GLY A 344 14.62 4.55 26.43
C GLY A 344 15.13 3.28 25.77
N ARG A 345 15.04 2.14 26.46
CA ARG A 345 15.51 0.83 25.98
C ARG A 345 14.37 -0.17 25.96
N TRP A 346 14.36 -0.96 24.90
CA TRP A 346 13.55 -2.17 24.77
C TRP A 346 14.46 -3.33 24.36
N GLU A 347 14.22 -4.50 24.94
CA GLU A 347 15.03 -5.70 24.72
C GLU A 347 14.14 -6.93 24.68
N ASP A 348 14.45 -7.81 23.74
CA ASP A 348 13.75 -9.07 23.51
C ASP A 348 14.76 -10.14 23.12
N THR A 349 14.51 -11.35 23.58
CA THR A 349 15.39 -12.50 23.37
C THR A 349 14.54 -13.65 22.87
N LEU A 350 14.80 -14.10 21.64
CA LEU A 350 14.13 -15.27 21.10
C LEU A 350 14.95 -16.52 21.43
N GLU A 351 14.47 -17.28 22.40
CA GLU A 351 14.96 -18.64 22.68
C GLU A 351 14.25 -19.63 21.75
N THR A 352 14.98 -20.54 21.10
CA THR A 352 14.36 -21.50 20.17
C THR A 352 14.79 -22.94 20.47
N GLY A 353 13.85 -23.73 20.99
CA GLY A 353 13.98 -25.19 21.12
C GLY A 353 13.45 -25.96 19.90
N ALA A 354 12.77 -25.28 18.98
CA ALA A 354 12.15 -25.87 17.79
C ALA A 354 13.02 -25.67 16.55
N VAL A 355 13.08 -26.69 15.70
CA VAL A 355 13.72 -26.62 14.38
C VAL A 355 12.65 -26.33 13.34
N THR A 356 12.92 -25.37 12.46
CA THR A 356 11.98 -25.02 11.37
C THR A 356 12.03 -26.06 10.24
N ASP A 357 10.93 -26.25 9.52
CA ASP A 357 10.88 -27.05 8.30
C ASP A 357 11.45 -26.28 7.11
N CYS A 358 11.87 -26.97 6.04
CA CYS A 358 12.53 -26.39 4.86
C CYS A 358 11.66 -25.52 3.94
N ASP A 359 10.51 -25.08 4.43
CA ASP A 359 9.48 -24.32 3.71
C ASP A 359 9.14 -23.02 4.48
N PHE A 360 10.17 -22.40 5.06
CA PHE A 360 10.01 -21.22 5.91
C PHE A 360 10.27 -19.95 5.11
N GLY A 361 9.25 -19.10 4.99
CA GLY A 361 9.29 -17.86 4.19
C GLY A 361 10.25 -16.77 4.70
N LEU A 362 10.88 -16.96 5.87
CA LEU A 362 11.85 -16.01 6.42
C LEU A 362 13.30 -16.27 5.98
N TYR A 363 13.58 -17.36 5.27
CA TYR A 363 14.94 -17.64 4.80
C TYR A 363 15.43 -16.58 3.81
N GLY A 364 16.68 -16.18 3.95
CA GLY A 364 17.25 -15.11 3.13
C GLY A 364 17.95 -14.04 3.98
N ARG A 365 18.44 -13.01 3.30
CA ARG A 365 19.04 -11.81 3.91
C ARG A 365 17.98 -10.72 4.11
N TRP A 366 18.05 -10.10 5.28
CA TRP A 366 17.16 -9.06 5.78
C TRP A 366 17.96 -7.85 6.25
N ALA A 367 17.46 -6.65 5.97
CA ALA A 367 17.91 -5.39 6.53
C ALA A 367 16.85 -4.88 7.51
N SER A 368 17.24 -4.65 8.76
CA SER A 368 16.34 -4.23 9.83
C SER A 368 16.78 -2.90 10.40
N TYR A 369 15.85 -2.01 10.69
CA TYR A 369 16.11 -0.76 11.42
C TYR A 369 14.90 -0.42 12.29
N ALA A 370 15.10 0.45 13.29
CA ALA A 370 14.02 1.02 14.06
C ALA A 370 13.87 2.51 13.78
N THR A 371 12.64 3.01 13.85
CA THR A 371 12.31 4.42 13.86
C THR A 371 11.75 4.79 15.23
N VAL A 372 12.34 5.79 15.89
CA VAL A 372 11.89 6.30 17.19
C VAL A 372 11.71 7.80 17.08
N SER A 373 10.50 8.31 17.30
CA SER A 373 10.20 9.75 17.17
C SER A 373 10.64 10.33 15.81
N GLY A 374 10.40 9.58 14.72
CA GLY A 374 10.79 9.98 13.36
C GLY A 374 12.28 9.83 13.03
N ARG A 375 13.14 9.49 14.01
CA ARG A 375 14.56 9.24 13.80
C ARG A 375 14.81 7.78 13.49
N ARG A 376 15.52 7.51 12.38
CA ARG A 376 15.90 6.16 11.96
C ARG A 376 17.22 5.75 12.64
N SER A 377 17.27 4.55 13.18
CA SER A 377 18.47 3.96 13.75
C SER A 377 19.47 3.52 12.69
N ASN A 378 20.64 3.03 13.13
CA ASN A 378 21.48 2.20 12.29
C ASN A 378 20.70 1.00 11.73
N THR A 379 21.08 0.55 10.53
CA THR A 379 20.51 -0.66 9.91
C THR A 379 21.38 -1.86 10.27
N VAL A 380 20.74 -2.97 10.62
CA VAL A 380 21.39 -4.25 10.92
C VAL A 380 20.95 -5.28 9.88
N GLU A 381 21.93 -5.93 9.27
CA GLU A 381 21.65 -7.05 8.36
C GLU A 381 21.66 -8.38 9.10
N THR A 382 20.75 -9.28 8.72
CA THR A 382 20.64 -10.62 9.29
C THR A 382 20.25 -11.62 8.21
N VAL A 383 20.80 -12.82 8.29
CA VAL A 383 20.56 -13.90 7.34
C VAL A 383 19.97 -15.09 8.08
N TYR A 384 18.75 -15.48 7.71
CA TYR A 384 18.11 -16.69 8.23
C TYR A 384 18.32 -17.84 7.25
N PHE A 385 18.71 -18.99 7.76
CA PHE A 385 18.90 -20.20 6.97
C PHE A 385 18.59 -21.44 7.81
N ASN A 386 18.64 -22.62 7.19
CA ASN A 386 18.45 -23.88 7.89
C ASN A 386 19.41 -24.92 7.33
N SER A 387 20.39 -25.32 8.14
CA SER A 387 21.43 -26.28 7.75
C SER A 387 20.90 -27.66 7.36
N ARG A 388 19.64 -27.99 7.70
CA ARG A 388 18.99 -29.24 7.27
C ARG A 388 18.41 -29.17 5.85
N CYS A 389 18.38 -27.99 5.24
CA CYS A 389 17.71 -27.74 3.96
C CYS A 389 18.72 -27.52 2.85
N ALA A 390 18.81 -28.45 1.90
CA ALA A 390 19.83 -28.45 0.86
C ALA A 390 19.86 -27.19 -0.05
N SER A 391 18.77 -26.41 -0.11
CA SER A 391 18.69 -25.15 -0.87
C SER A 391 19.27 -23.94 -0.13
N VAL A 392 19.31 -23.99 1.20
CA VAL A 392 19.72 -22.89 2.12
C VAL A 392 20.50 -23.44 3.33
N ASP A 393 21.39 -24.39 3.07
CA ASP A 393 22.13 -25.15 4.08
C ASP A 393 23.25 -24.35 4.74
N THR A 394 23.58 -23.17 4.21
CA THR A 394 24.65 -22.32 4.72
C THR A 394 24.25 -20.85 4.67
N CYS A 395 24.79 -20.06 5.61
CA CYS A 395 24.59 -18.60 5.61
C CYS A 395 25.02 -17.96 4.28
N THR A 396 26.11 -18.42 3.65
CA THR A 396 26.57 -17.89 2.36
C THR A 396 25.54 -18.08 1.25
N ARG A 397 24.92 -19.26 1.15
CA ARG A 397 23.90 -19.51 0.12
C ARG A 397 22.60 -18.77 0.42
N ALA A 398 22.24 -18.63 1.69
CA ALA A 398 21.07 -17.89 2.11
C ALA A 398 21.17 -16.37 1.82
N ARG A 399 22.36 -15.78 1.72
CA ARG A 399 22.52 -14.34 1.45
C ARG A 399 21.84 -13.86 0.15
N THR A 400 21.75 -14.75 -0.84
CA THR A 400 21.13 -14.48 -2.15
C THR A 400 19.87 -15.31 -2.36
N TYR A 401 19.40 -16.01 -1.33
CA TYR A 401 18.22 -16.86 -1.43
C TYR A 401 16.95 -16.04 -1.22
N CYS A 402 16.02 -16.17 -2.16
CA CYS A 402 14.68 -15.61 -2.05
C CYS A 402 13.68 -16.79 -2.06
N PRO A 403 12.88 -16.98 -1.00
CA PRO A 403 11.95 -18.09 -0.91
C PRO A 403 10.80 -17.95 -1.92
N PRO A 404 10.35 -19.04 -2.57
CA PRO A 404 9.13 -19.03 -3.36
C PRO A 404 7.92 -18.85 -2.44
N CYS A 405 6.98 -17.95 -2.76
CA CYS A 405 5.83 -17.70 -1.88
C CYS A 405 4.84 -18.88 -1.86
N ARG A 406 4.37 -19.23 -0.66
CA ARG A 406 3.28 -20.20 -0.48
C ARG A 406 2.01 -19.71 -1.16
N GLY A 407 1.40 -20.56 -1.98
CA GLY A 407 0.11 -20.32 -2.62
C GLY A 407 0.17 -19.82 -4.07
N CYS A 408 1.33 -19.39 -4.55
CA CYS A 408 1.48 -18.98 -5.95
C CYS A 408 1.73 -20.19 -6.86
N SER A 409 1.08 -20.21 -8.02
CA SER A 409 1.30 -21.22 -9.04
C SER A 409 2.71 -21.11 -9.64
N ALA A 410 3.16 -22.16 -10.35
CA ALA A 410 4.45 -22.15 -11.07
C ALA A 410 4.58 -21.04 -12.13
N THR A 411 3.48 -20.36 -12.46
CA THR A 411 3.40 -19.24 -13.42
C THR A 411 3.32 -17.88 -12.74
N GLU A 412 3.43 -17.79 -11.42
CA GLU A 412 3.29 -16.56 -10.64
C GLU A 412 4.55 -16.27 -9.83
N TYR A 413 4.77 -14.99 -9.53
CA TYR A 413 5.83 -14.53 -8.64
C TYR A 413 5.22 -13.87 -7.41
N CYS A 414 6.03 -13.79 -6.36
CA CYS A 414 5.64 -13.13 -5.13
C CYS A 414 5.86 -11.63 -5.23
N TYR A 415 4.82 -10.88 -4.91
CA TYR A 415 4.85 -9.44 -4.80
C TYR A 415 4.35 -9.02 -3.41
N ALA A 416 5.01 -8.01 -2.82
CA ALA A 416 4.68 -7.50 -1.49
C ALA A 416 4.59 -8.60 -0.41
N SER A 417 5.44 -9.63 -0.51
CA SER A 417 5.57 -10.74 0.46
C SER A 417 4.30 -11.56 0.78
N SER A 418 3.19 -11.32 0.08
CA SER A 418 1.89 -11.96 0.39
C SER A 418 0.91 -12.07 -0.78
N ARG A 419 1.24 -11.53 -1.97
CA ARG A 419 0.34 -11.52 -3.14
C ARG A 419 0.99 -12.21 -4.33
N CYS A 420 0.22 -13.05 -5.01
CA CYS A 420 0.64 -13.66 -6.27
C CYS A 420 0.34 -12.72 -7.43
N ALA A 421 1.33 -12.52 -8.29
CA ALA A 421 1.17 -11.82 -9.55
C ALA A 421 1.66 -12.71 -10.69
N PRO A 422 1.03 -12.66 -11.88
CA PRO A 422 1.49 -13.43 -13.03
C PRO A 422 2.95 -13.08 -13.35
N SER A 423 3.79 -14.10 -13.52
CA SER A 423 5.17 -13.92 -13.94
C SER A 423 5.23 -13.09 -15.21
N PRO A 424 6.11 -12.08 -15.28
CA PRO A 424 6.20 -11.27 -16.48
C PRO A 424 6.57 -12.14 -17.67
N THR A 425 5.86 -11.95 -18.77
CA THR A 425 6.14 -12.63 -20.04
C THR A 425 6.46 -11.59 -21.08
N ILE A 426 7.40 -11.93 -21.97
CA ILE A 426 7.69 -11.16 -23.16
C ILE A 426 7.58 -12.06 -24.38
N ARG A 427 6.93 -11.55 -25.41
CA ARG A 427 6.84 -12.19 -26.71
C ARG A 427 7.22 -11.18 -27.78
N ILE A 428 7.97 -11.65 -28.77
CA ILE A 428 8.41 -10.87 -29.92
C ILE A 428 7.82 -11.54 -31.15
N ASP A 429 6.90 -10.84 -31.82
CA ASP A 429 6.45 -11.23 -33.14
C ASP A 429 7.28 -10.47 -34.18
N THR A 430 7.77 -11.16 -35.20
CA THR A 430 8.69 -10.63 -36.21
C THR A 430 8.08 -10.73 -37.60
N ALA A 431 8.30 -9.73 -38.45
CA ALA A 431 7.73 -9.71 -39.81
C ALA A 431 8.29 -10.82 -40.72
N SER A 432 9.54 -11.25 -40.50
CA SER A 432 10.24 -12.23 -41.35
C SER A 432 10.12 -13.69 -40.89
N GLY A 433 9.26 -13.99 -39.90
CA GLY A 433 9.11 -15.33 -39.31
C GLY A 433 9.84 -15.48 -37.97
N PRO A 434 9.53 -16.52 -37.18
CA PRO A 434 9.80 -16.56 -35.74
C PRO A 434 11.27 -16.34 -35.37
N GLY A 435 11.53 -15.24 -34.65
CA GLY A 435 12.85 -14.93 -34.07
C GLY A 435 13.87 -14.32 -35.04
N CYS A 436 13.49 -14.05 -36.29
CA CYS A 436 14.39 -13.46 -37.30
C CYS A 436 13.77 -12.21 -37.93
N VAL A 437 14.59 -11.18 -38.17
CA VAL A 437 14.18 -9.94 -38.83
C VAL A 437 15.21 -9.55 -39.88
N ASP A 438 14.76 -9.44 -41.13
CA ASP A 438 15.58 -8.92 -42.23
C ASP A 438 15.48 -7.40 -42.31
N LEU A 439 16.47 -6.68 -41.80
CA LEU A 439 16.49 -5.22 -41.85
C LEU A 439 16.94 -4.69 -43.22
N GLY A 440 17.29 -5.57 -44.17
CA GLY A 440 17.60 -5.21 -45.56
C GLY A 440 16.39 -4.89 -46.43
N VAL A 441 15.17 -5.13 -45.92
CA VAL A 441 13.90 -4.83 -46.59
C VAL A 441 13.07 -3.85 -45.75
N PRO A 442 12.25 -2.98 -46.38
CA PRO A 442 11.34 -2.09 -45.65
C PRO A 442 10.22 -2.85 -44.93
N HIS A 443 9.88 -2.42 -43.71
CA HIS A 443 8.77 -2.97 -42.91
C HIS A 443 7.76 -1.88 -42.57
N SER A 444 6.71 -1.75 -43.38
CA SER A 444 5.65 -0.74 -43.18
C SER A 444 4.33 -1.30 -42.65
N SER A 445 4.02 -2.58 -42.92
CA SER A 445 2.89 -3.32 -42.33
C SER A 445 2.98 -4.82 -42.68
N PRO A 446 3.21 -5.72 -41.71
CA PRO A 446 3.41 -5.46 -40.29
C PRO A 446 4.75 -4.74 -40.01
N PRO A 447 4.88 -4.05 -38.85
CA PRO A 447 6.17 -3.53 -38.40
C PRO A 447 7.19 -4.66 -38.25
N ALA A 448 8.49 -4.31 -38.31
CA ALA A 448 9.57 -5.30 -38.26
C ALA A 448 9.47 -6.20 -37.00
N ILE A 449 9.07 -5.60 -35.88
CA ILE A 449 8.86 -6.24 -34.59
C ILE A 449 7.57 -5.75 -33.93
N VAL A 450 6.87 -6.65 -33.26
CA VAL A 450 5.87 -6.32 -32.25
C VAL A 450 6.28 -6.96 -30.94
N VAL A 451 6.56 -6.13 -29.93
CA VAL A 451 6.86 -6.59 -28.57
C VAL A 451 5.55 -6.63 -27.78
N ARG A 452 5.28 -7.76 -27.12
CA ARG A 452 4.16 -7.93 -26.22
C ARG A 452 4.69 -8.28 -24.85
N ILE A 453 4.40 -7.43 -23.87
CA ILE A 453 4.75 -7.69 -22.47
C ILE A 453 3.44 -7.91 -21.72
N ASN A 454 3.37 -8.97 -20.92
CA ASN A 454 2.31 -9.15 -19.93
C ASN A 454 2.92 -9.19 -18.54
N GLY A 455 2.19 -8.66 -17.56
CA GLY A 455 2.58 -8.64 -16.15
C GLY A 455 1.44 -8.13 -15.28
N ARG A 456 1.77 -7.59 -14.11
CA ARG A 456 0.77 -7.02 -13.21
C ARG A 456 0.11 -5.77 -13.84
N PRO A 457 -1.22 -5.62 -13.79
CA PRO A 457 -1.91 -4.41 -14.24
C PRO A 457 -1.34 -3.14 -13.61
N ASN A 458 -1.16 -2.10 -14.42
CA ASN A 458 -0.62 -0.79 -14.01
C ASN A 458 0.81 -0.83 -13.44
N ALA A 459 1.57 -1.92 -13.64
CA ALA A 459 2.96 -1.99 -13.23
C ALA A 459 3.89 -1.27 -14.22
N THR A 460 5.02 -0.79 -13.71
CA THR A 460 6.07 -0.23 -14.54
C THR A 460 6.83 -1.38 -15.21
N SER A 461 7.01 -1.27 -16.53
CA SER A 461 7.78 -2.20 -17.34
C SER A 461 8.98 -1.52 -17.99
N THR A 462 10.09 -2.24 -18.06
CA THR A 462 11.32 -1.82 -18.75
C THR A 462 11.80 -2.97 -19.63
N GLN A 463 12.18 -2.69 -20.87
CA GLN A 463 12.81 -3.68 -21.73
C GLN A 463 14.32 -3.75 -21.44
N VAL A 464 14.85 -4.95 -21.26
CA VAL A 464 16.28 -5.20 -21.04
C VAL A 464 16.82 -5.96 -22.25
N ASN A 465 17.76 -5.35 -22.97
CA ASN A 465 18.29 -5.84 -24.23
C ASN A 465 19.75 -6.26 -24.09
N GLU A 466 20.07 -7.51 -24.45
CA GLU A 466 21.41 -8.08 -24.36
C GLU A 466 21.85 -8.60 -25.72
N ARG A 467 22.91 -8.03 -26.32
CA ARG A 467 23.46 -8.46 -27.61
C ARG A 467 24.51 -9.55 -27.42
N VAL A 468 24.02 -10.78 -27.31
CA VAL A 468 24.84 -11.94 -26.93
C VAL A 468 25.87 -12.31 -28.00
N SER A 469 25.60 -12.06 -29.28
CA SER A 469 26.58 -12.38 -30.34
C SER A 469 27.85 -11.52 -30.28
N CYS A 470 27.82 -10.38 -29.58
CA CYS A 470 28.94 -9.48 -29.39
C CYS A 470 29.50 -9.46 -27.96
N GLY A 471 28.87 -10.15 -27.02
CA GLY A 471 29.23 -10.08 -25.60
C GLY A 471 29.00 -8.69 -25.00
N GLU A 472 28.09 -7.90 -25.57
CA GLU A 472 27.74 -6.59 -25.02
C GLU A 472 26.87 -6.77 -23.77
N PRO A 473 27.08 -5.96 -22.73
CA PRO A 473 26.28 -6.03 -21.52
C PRO A 473 24.83 -5.62 -21.80
N ALA A 474 23.92 -6.12 -20.96
CA ALA A 474 22.52 -5.73 -21.04
C ALA A 474 22.36 -4.21 -20.85
N SER A 475 21.53 -3.59 -21.68
CA SER A 475 21.12 -2.19 -21.56
C SER A 475 19.61 -2.08 -21.39
N ASP A 476 19.19 -1.11 -20.58
CA ASP A 476 17.78 -0.80 -20.36
C ASP A 476 17.27 0.11 -21.49
N ALA A 477 16.10 -0.22 -22.04
CA ALA A 477 15.36 0.57 -23.01
C ALA A 477 14.20 1.32 -22.33
N GLU A 478 13.45 2.12 -23.10
CA GLU A 478 12.43 3.05 -22.62
C GLU A 478 11.41 2.43 -21.62
N VAL A 479 11.02 3.24 -20.62
CA VAL A 479 10.10 2.90 -19.52
C VAL A 479 8.66 3.03 -19.99
N ARG A 480 7.83 2.00 -19.76
CA ARG A 480 6.39 2.03 -20.11
C ARG A 480 5.52 1.43 -19.02
N MET A 481 4.36 2.04 -18.78
CA MET A 481 3.35 1.45 -17.88
C MET A 481 2.54 0.40 -18.63
N LEU A 482 2.28 -0.74 -17.98
CA LEU A 482 1.29 -1.70 -18.45
C LEU A 482 -0.11 -1.11 -18.26
N ASP A 483 -1.01 -1.38 -19.20
CA ASP A 483 -2.38 -0.89 -19.10
C ASP A 483 -3.19 -1.61 -18.01
N GLY A 484 -4.46 -1.25 -17.84
CA GLY A 484 -5.36 -1.87 -16.87
C GLY A 484 -5.62 -3.37 -17.10
N SER A 485 -5.21 -3.92 -18.24
CA SER A 485 -5.24 -5.37 -18.54
C SER A 485 -3.93 -6.09 -18.20
N GLY A 486 -2.88 -5.35 -17.80
CA GLY A 486 -1.56 -5.90 -17.52
C GLY A 486 -0.77 -6.22 -18.78
N ALA A 487 -1.13 -5.61 -19.92
CA ALA A 487 -0.44 -5.81 -21.19
C ALA A 487 0.06 -4.49 -21.79
N VAL A 488 1.11 -4.58 -22.60
CA VAL A 488 1.49 -3.52 -23.54
C VAL A 488 1.93 -4.17 -24.85
N VAL A 489 1.52 -3.56 -25.97
CA VAL A 489 1.88 -3.97 -27.32
C VAL A 489 2.60 -2.82 -27.98
N ASP A 490 3.87 -3.00 -28.31
CA ASP A 490 4.71 -1.97 -28.92
C ASP A 490 5.17 -2.39 -30.32
N PRO A 491 4.70 -1.72 -31.38
CA PRO A 491 5.23 -1.91 -32.72
C PRO A 491 6.58 -1.20 -32.84
N LEU A 492 7.67 -1.98 -32.92
CA LEU A 492 9.03 -1.48 -33.08
C LEU A 492 9.56 -1.81 -34.49
N GLY A 493 10.28 -0.87 -35.10
CA GLY A 493 11.04 -1.17 -36.32
C GLY A 493 11.29 0.01 -37.23
N PRO A 494 12.38 -0.01 -38.02
CA PRO A 494 12.62 0.99 -39.04
C PRO A 494 11.58 0.84 -40.16
N THR A 495 11.04 1.96 -40.62
CA THR A 495 10.09 2.00 -41.75
C THR A 495 10.77 1.79 -43.11
N GLY A 496 12.11 1.81 -43.16
CA GLY A 496 12.92 1.63 -44.37
C GLY A 496 14.02 0.57 -44.18
N ALA A 497 14.63 0.17 -45.30
CA ALA A 497 15.76 -0.76 -45.28
C ALA A 497 17.00 -0.09 -44.66
N LEU A 498 17.69 -0.80 -43.77
CA LEU A 498 18.96 -0.38 -43.19
C LEU A 498 20.12 -0.73 -44.11
N SER A 499 21.16 0.08 -44.06
CA SER A 499 22.43 -0.15 -44.76
C SER A 499 23.31 -1.17 -44.02
N CYS A 500 24.30 -1.73 -44.74
CA CYS A 500 25.21 -2.74 -44.19
C CYS A 500 26.18 -2.20 -43.12
N ASP A 501 26.33 -0.88 -43.03
CA ASP A 501 27.17 -0.16 -42.08
C ASP A 501 26.40 0.31 -40.83
N ALA A 502 25.14 -0.11 -40.66
CA ALA A 502 24.39 0.09 -39.42
C ALA A 502 25.02 -0.73 -38.28
N SER A 503 26.14 -0.23 -37.76
CA SER A 503 26.87 -0.77 -36.63
C SER A 503 26.02 -0.74 -35.38
N GLY A 504 26.04 -1.83 -34.60
CA GLY A 504 25.36 -1.90 -33.31
C GLY A 504 23.99 -2.57 -33.26
N ILE A 505 23.33 -2.90 -34.39
CA ILE A 505 21.97 -3.52 -34.35
C ILE A 505 21.97 -5.00 -34.81
N TYR A 506 22.77 -5.36 -35.81
CA TYR A 506 22.80 -6.73 -36.34
C TYR A 506 23.27 -7.76 -35.30
N GLY A 507 22.78 -9.00 -35.34
CA GLY A 507 23.25 -10.04 -34.43
C GLY A 507 22.14 -10.70 -33.61
N ARG A 508 22.56 -11.51 -32.64
CA ARG A 508 21.65 -12.22 -31.73
C ARG A 508 21.41 -11.41 -30.47
N TRP A 509 20.14 -11.16 -30.19
CA TRP A 509 19.68 -10.42 -29.01
C TRP A 509 18.81 -11.31 -28.13
N LEU A 510 19.03 -11.20 -26.82
CA LEU A 510 18.10 -11.67 -25.80
C LEU A 510 17.41 -10.46 -25.20
N ILE A 511 16.08 -10.49 -25.23
CA ILE A 511 15.25 -9.40 -24.77
C ILE A 511 14.41 -9.92 -23.61
N ARG A 512 14.42 -9.19 -22.50
CA ARG A 512 13.63 -9.50 -21.31
C ARG A 512 12.72 -8.31 -20.98
N ALA A 513 11.56 -8.59 -20.40
CA ALA A 513 10.77 -7.58 -19.72
C ALA A 513 11.15 -7.57 -18.24
N ARG A 514 11.40 -6.39 -17.68
CA ARG A 514 11.45 -6.16 -16.24
C ARG A 514 10.15 -5.53 -15.82
N VAL A 515 9.34 -6.20 -15.01
CA VAL A 515 8.08 -5.68 -14.46
C VAL A 515 8.17 -5.71 -12.94
N ASP A 516 8.03 -4.55 -12.29
CA ASP A 516 8.22 -4.40 -10.84
C ASP A 516 9.53 -5.06 -10.32
N GLY A 517 10.62 -4.92 -11.07
CA GLY A 517 11.93 -5.49 -10.72
C GLY A 517 12.13 -6.96 -11.14
N GLN A 518 11.07 -7.72 -11.44
CA GLN A 518 11.14 -9.11 -11.89
C GLN A 518 11.40 -9.25 -13.38
N LEU A 519 12.33 -10.14 -13.75
CA LEU A 519 12.69 -10.40 -15.14
C LEU A 519 11.87 -11.56 -15.72
N SER A 520 11.37 -11.37 -16.95
CA SER A 520 10.79 -12.45 -17.73
C SER A 520 11.85 -13.45 -18.20
N ALA A 521 11.38 -14.63 -18.63
CA ALA A 521 12.18 -15.46 -19.52
C ALA A 521 12.59 -14.65 -20.77
N PRO A 522 13.80 -14.86 -21.32
CA PRO A 522 14.26 -14.11 -22.47
C PRO A 522 13.54 -14.55 -23.75
N ALA A 523 13.15 -13.59 -24.57
CA ALA A 523 12.81 -13.80 -25.97
C ALA A 523 14.04 -13.55 -26.84
N GLU A 524 14.30 -14.45 -27.79
CA GLU A 524 15.40 -14.30 -28.75
C GLU A 524 14.91 -13.58 -30.01
N VAL A 525 15.70 -12.61 -30.50
CA VAL A 525 15.56 -12.05 -31.83
C VAL A 525 16.91 -11.95 -32.52
N VAL A 526 16.92 -12.19 -33.83
CA VAL A 526 18.12 -12.11 -34.67
C VAL A 526 17.88 -11.09 -35.77
N TYR A 527 18.68 -10.04 -35.77
CA TYR A 527 18.69 -9.04 -36.84
C TYR A 527 19.76 -9.38 -37.87
N TYR A 528 19.35 -9.44 -39.13
CA TYR A 528 20.23 -9.72 -40.26
C TYR A 528 19.86 -8.81 -41.44
N ASN A 529 20.65 -8.83 -42.53
CA ASN A 529 20.37 -8.04 -43.72
C ASN A 529 20.73 -8.83 -44.96
N SER A 530 19.73 -9.23 -45.76
CA SER A 530 19.95 -10.06 -46.95
C SER A 530 20.86 -9.42 -48.01
N GLY A 531 20.98 -8.09 -48.00
CA GLY A 531 21.85 -7.35 -48.90
C GLY A 531 23.33 -7.33 -48.50
N CYS A 532 23.67 -7.82 -47.31
CA CYS A 532 25.01 -7.68 -46.74
C CYS A 532 25.76 -9.02 -46.69
N THR A 533 26.91 -9.08 -47.36
CA THR A 533 27.79 -10.25 -47.33
C THR A 533 28.25 -10.55 -45.90
N GLY A 534 28.06 -11.80 -45.45
CA GLY A 534 28.44 -12.24 -44.09
C GLY A 534 27.32 -12.21 -43.05
N ILE A 535 26.23 -11.46 -43.29
CA ILE A 535 25.03 -11.42 -42.43
C ILE A 535 23.73 -11.59 -43.25
N ALA A 536 23.84 -12.19 -44.44
CA ALA A 536 22.75 -12.29 -45.43
C ALA A 536 21.60 -13.23 -45.02
N THR A 537 21.73 -13.95 -43.92
CA THR A 537 20.72 -14.92 -43.45
C THR A 537 20.58 -14.83 -41.95
N CYS A 538 19.43 -15.25 -41.42
CA CYS A 538 19.24 -15.34 -39.97
C CYS A 538 20.28 -16.24 -39.29
N ALA A 539 20.66 -17.35 -39.93
CA ALA A 539 21.71 -18.23 -39.42
C ALA A 539 23.07 -17.52 -39.32
N ALA A 540 23.44 -16.74 -40.34
CA ALA A 540 24.66 -15.94 -40.31
C ALA A 540 24.59 -14.81 -39.27
N GLY A 541 23.43 -14.16 -39.13
CA GLY A 541 23.17 -13.14 -38.12
C GLY A 541 23.34 -13.64 -36.68
N ARG A 542 22.97 -14.90 -36.38
CA ARG A 542 23.09 -15.46 -35.02
C ARG A 542 24.49 -15.43 -34.44
N THR A 543 25.51 -15.53 -35.29
CA THR A 543 26.92 -15.51 -34.92
C THR A 543 27.61 -14.21 -35.31
N ALA A 544 26.90 -13.30 -35.97
CA ALA A 544 27.46 -12.06 -36.44
C ALA A 544 27.66 -11.08 -35.29
N CYS A 545 28.84 -10.47 -35.26
CA CYS A 545 29.10 -9.28 -34.47
C CYS A 545 29.62 -8.20 -35.41
N VAL A 546 28.72 -7.29 -35.80
CA VAL A 546 29.08 -6.09 -36.56
C VAL A 546 29.23 -4.96 -35.54
N PRO A 547 30.46 -4.61 -35.13
CA PRO A 547 30.70 -3.60 -34.11
C PRO A 547 30.11 -2.26 -34.52
#